data_AF-A0A5C3PGE8-F1
#
_entry.id   AF-A0A5C3PGE8-F1
#
_cell.length_a   1.000
_cell.length_b   1.000
_cell.length_c   1.000
_cell.angle_alpha   90.00
_cell.angle_beta   90.00
_cell.angle_gamma   90.00
#
_symmetry.space_group_name_H-M   'P 1'
#
loop_
_entity.id
_entity.type
_entity.pdbx_description
1 polymer ?
#
loop_
_entity_poly.entity_id
_entity_poly.type
_entity_poly.pdbx_seq_one_letter_code
_entity_poly.pdbx_strand_id
1 'polypeptide(L)'
;MFIPLDLSLPIWGAHVTTLTVVANRYEAQGVIVNISGTSPFPRLEYLELDLLDRPLGLTADVIRYLATDSLRRITVRHVIYHRYNFDEGRVLDLVATKFRQIKLDSLLSEGALRRLERLLWNCSHVGVRQFVALGDHIRAMVPNATRRGVFVVEES
;
A
#
# COMPACT_ATOMS: atom_id res chain seq x y z
N MET A 1 -4.70 -12.06 25.30
CA MET A 1 -4.23 -10.69 25.59
C MET A 1 -3.42 -10.23 24.39
N PHE A 2 -3.92 -9.23 23.66
CA PHE A 2 -3.22 -8.64 22.52
C PHE A 2 -2.47 -7.42 23.07
N ILE A 3 -1.14 -7.46 23.06
CA ILE A 3 -0.34 -6.30 23.49
C ILE A 3 -0.17 -5.45 22.23
N PRO A 4 -0.73 -4.22 22.16
CA PRO A 4 -0.42 -3.33 21.06
C PRO A 4 1.09 -3.10 21.09
N LEU A 5 1.77 -3.49 20.02
CA LEU A 5 3.20 -3.27 19.87
C LEU A 5 3.39 -1.76 19.73
N ASP A 6 3.89 -1.12 20.78
CA ASP A 6 4.23 0.28 20.75
C ASP A 6 5.53 0.45 19.95
N LEU A 7 5.37 0.67 18.65
CA LEU A 7 6.45 0.90 17.71
C LEU A 7 7.12 2.27 17.92
N SER A 8 6.63 3.11 18.84
CA SER A 8 7.28 4.38 19.18
C SER A 8 8.60 4.21 19.96
N LEU A 9 8.91 3.00 20.46
CA LEU A 9 10.17 2.70 21.12
C LEU A 9 11.31 2.58 20.08
N PRO A 10 12.28 3.52 20.04
CA PRO A 10 13.29 3.62 18.96
C PRO A 10 14.24 2.41 18.83
N ILE A 11 14.30 1.58 19.87
CA ILE A 11 15.34 0.55 20.06
C ILE A 11 15.04 -0.70 19.22
N TRP A 12 13.76 -1.00 18.98
CA TRP A 12 13.37 -2.23 18.27
C TRP A 12 13.53 -2.11 16.77
N GLY A 13 13.33 -0.92 16.21
CA GLY A 13 13.29 -0.74 14.77
C GLY A 13 14.63 -0.41 14.09
N ALA A 14 15.69 -0.11 14.84
CA ALA A 14 17.00 0.25 14.29
C ALA A 14 17.64 -0.81 13.38
N HIS A 15 17.26 -2.08 13.55
CA HIS A 15 17.76 -3.21 12.77
C HIS A 15 16.69 -3.88 11.91
N VAL A 16 15.44 -3.43 11.97
CA VAL A 16 14.36 -4.00 11.17
C VAL A 16 14.57 -3.60 9.71
N THR A 17 14.83 -4.59 8.88
CA THR A 17 14.96 -4.43 7.42
C THR A 17 13.70 -4.84 6.69
N THR A 18 12.81 -5.60 7.33
CA THR A 18 11.56 -6.10 6.78
C THR A 18 10.41 -5.87 7.77
N LEU A 19 9.34 -5.23 7.32
CA LEU A 19 8.12 -5.02 8.09
C LEU A 19 6.93 -5.59 7.32
N THR A 20 6.11 -6.39 7.99
CA THR A 20 4.84 -6.88 7.46
C THR A 20 3.71 -6.36 8.31
N VAL A 21 2.77 -5.66 7.68
CA VAL A 21 1.59 -5.08 8.31
C VAL A 21 0.38 -5.81 7.77
N VAL A 22 -0.28 -6.58 8.63
CA VAL A 22 -1.53 -7.26 8.30
C VAL A 22 -2.66 -6.55 9.03
N ALA A 23 -3.55 -5.89 8.30
CA ALA A 23 -4.68 -5.17 8.86
C ALA A 23 -5.99 -5.86 8.45
N ASN A 24 -6.63 -6.55 9.40
CA ASN A 24 -7.99 -7.06 9.23
C ASN A 24 -9.01 -5.92 9.37
N ARG A 25 -10.31 -6.20 9.13
CA ARG A 25 -11.45 -5.25 9.12
C ARG A 25 -11.65 -4.41 10.40
N TYR A 26 -11.08 -4.78 11.56
CA TYR A 26 -11.35 -4.10 12.83
C TYR A 26 -10.19 -3.26 13.40
N GLU A 27 -8.99 -3.30 12.79
CA GLU A 27 -7.75 -2.75 13.40
C GLU A 27 -7.12 -1.52 12.70
N ALA A 28 -7.74 -0.93 11.66
CA ALA A 28 -7.13 0.06 10.77
C ALA A 28 -6.64 1.34 11.46
N GLN A 29 -7.38 1.84 12.45
CA GLN A 29 -7.00 3.06 13.16
C GLN A 29 -5.74 2.82 14.00
N GLY A 30 -5.60 1.63 14.60
CA GLY A 30 -4.42 1.23 15.36
C GLY A 30 -3.19 1.09 14.47
N VAL A 31 -3.34 0.64 13.22
CA VAL A 31 -2.22 0.48 12.29
C VAL A 31 -1.60 1.82 11.88
N ILE A 32 -2.41 2.84 11.52
CA ILE A 32 -1.85 4.18 11.23
C ILE A 32 -1.21 4.74 12.48
N VAL A 33 -1.91 4.76 13.61
CA VAL A 33 -1.42 5.39 14.85
C VAL A 33 -0.13 4.73 15.35
N ASN A 34 0.03 3.42 15.18
CA ASN A 34 1.25 2.72 15.58
C ASN A 34 2.43 2.93 14.60
N ILE A 35 2.17 3.32 13.36
CA ILE A 35 3.23 3.58 12.35
C ILE A 35 3.51 5.09 12.20
N SER A 36 2.53 5.94 12.53
CA SER A 36 2.61 7.40 12.43
C SER A 36 3.16 7.99 13.72
N GLY A 37 4.47 8.27 13.72
CA GLY A 37 5.13 8.92 14.85
C GLY A 37 6.60 8.52 14.90
N THR A 38 7.47 9.38 14.36
CA THR A 38 8.94 9.30 14.48
C THR A 38 9.57 7.96 14.08
N SER A 39 9.75 7.78 12.76
CA SER A 39 10.56 6.77 12.05
C SER A 39 11.28 5.72 12.90
N PRO A 40 10.60 4.65 13.35
CA PRO A 40 11.26 3.61 14.13
C PRO A 40 12.20 2.76 13.28
N PHE A 41 12.14 2.82 11.94
CA PHE A 41 12.83 1.85 11.06
C PHE A 41 13.81 2.49 10.04
N PRO A 42 14.94 3.07 10.51
CA PRO A 42 15.90 3.74 9.62
C PRO A 42 16.56 2.80 8.60
N ARG A 43 16.54 1.48 8.85
CA ARG A 43 17.10 0.45 7.96
C ARG A 43 16.04 -0.36 7.21
N LEU A 44 14.78 0.08 7.21
CA LEU A 44 13.72 -0.65 6.53
C LEU A 44 13.98 -0.68 5.02
N GLU A 45 14.16 -1.87 4.48
CA GLU A 45 14.40 -2.10 3.05
C GLU A 45 13.16 -2.65 2.34
N TYR A 46 12.37 -3.46 3.05
CA TYR A 46 11.17 -4.13 2.55
C TYR A 46 9.95 -3.87 3.45
N LEU A 47 8.84 -3.48 2.82
CA LEU A 47 7.54 -3.35 3.47
C LEU A 47 6.51 -4.20 2.75
N GLU A 48 5.77 -4.99 3.50
CA GLU A 48 4.60 -5.72 3.03
C GLU A 48 3.35 -5.22 3.73
N LEU A 49 2.34 -4.81 2.95
CA LEU A 49 1.06 -4.31 3.42
C LEU A 49 -0.04 -5.28 2.96
N ASP A 50 -0.61 -6.03 3.88
CA ASP A 50 -1.78 -6.87 3.64
C ASP A 50 -3.03 -6.20 4.22
N LEU A 51 -3.79 -5.55 3.33
CA LEU A 51 -4.86 -4.64 3.69
C LEU A 51 -6.21 -5.23 3.26
N LEU A 52 -6.68 -6.22 4.03
CA LEU A 52 -7.90 -6.95 3.74
C LEU A 52 -9.14 -6.07 3.99
N ASP A 53 -10.00 -5.90 2.97
CA ASP A 53 -11.26 -5.13 3.08
C ASP A 53 -11.06 -3.66 3.52
N ARG A 54 -9.92 -3.05 3.11
CA ARG A 54 -9.55 -1.68 3.51
C ARG A 54 -9.68 -0.63 2.40
N PRO A 55 -9.91 0.65 2.75
CA PRO A 55 -9.83 1.74 1.79
C PRO A 55 -8.40 1.92 1.27
N LEU A 56 -8.28 2.14 -0.04
CA LEU A 56 -7.01 2.45 -0.72
C LEU A 56 -6.23 3.62 -0.09
N GLY A 57 -6.92 4.60 0.51
CA GLY A 57 -6.30 5.73 1.20
C GLY A 57 -5.43 5.32 2.39
N LEU A 58 -5.79 4.23 3.09
CA LEU A 58 -5.04 3.71 4.23
C LEU A 58 -3.62 3.29 3.83
N THR A 59 -3.47 2.65 2.66
CA THR A 59 -2.16 2.25 2.11
C THR A 59 -1.27 3.48 1.91
N ALA A 60 -1.85 4.54 1.35
CA ALA A 60 -1.12 5.77 1.08
C ALA A 60 -0.61 6.40 2.36
N ASP A 61 -1.45 6.46 3.39
CA ASP A 61 -1.09 7.05 4.67
C ASP A 61 0.01 6.25 5.35
N VAL A 62 -0.08 4.92 5.39
CA VAL A 62 0.99 4.07 5.93
C VAL A 62 2.32 4.33 5.21
N ILE A 63 2.31 4.44 3.88
CA ILE A 63 3.52 4.72 3.10
C ILE A 63 4.05 6.14 3.36
N ARG A 64 3.17 7.16 3.47
CA ARG A 64 3.55 8.56 3.76
C ARG A 64 4.24 8.71 5.10
N TYR A 65 3.82 7.95 6.11
CA TYR A 65 4.40 8.04 7.45
C TYR A 65 5.74 7.32 7.59
N LEU A 66 6.22 6.63 6.54
CA LEU A 66 7.56 6.03 6.51
C LEU A 66 8.62 7.10 6.21
N ALA A 67 9.36 7.51 7.23
CA ALA A 67 10.48 8.43 7.09
C ALA A 67 11.81 7.66 7.00
N THR A 68 11.98 6.83 5.96
CA THR A 68 13.22 6.08 5.70
C THR A 68 13.62 6.16 4.23
N ASP A 69 14.89 6.51 3.97
CA ASP A 69 15.51 6.50 2.65
C ASP A 69 16.12 5.14 2.28
N SER A 70 16.04 4.17 3.20
CA SER A 70 16.49 2.80 3.02
C SER A 70 15.47 1.94 2.28
N LEU A 71 14.21 2.38 2.19
CA LEU A 71 13.16 1.58 1.57
C LEU A 71 13.46 1.35 0.09
N ARG A 72 13.53 0.07 -0.31
CA ARG A 72 13.77 -0.36 -1.69
C ARG A 72 12.54 -1.01 -2.30
N ARG A 73 11.77 -1.72 -1.49
CA ARG A 73 10.67 -2.55 -1.99
C ARG A 73 9.44 -2.42 -1.12
N ILE A 74 8.29 -2.21 -1.77
CA ILE A 74 6.97 -2.25 -1.13
C ILE A 74 6.12 -3.27 -1.89
N THR A 75 5.48 -4.17 -1.16
CA THR A 75 4.43 -5.04 -1.68
C THR A 75 3.12 -4.68 -1.02
N VAL A 76 2.10 -4.36 -1.82
CA VAL A 76 0.74 -4.12 -1.33
C VAL A 76 -0.14 -5.25 -1.81
N ARG A 77 -0.72 -6.00 -0.88
CA ARG A 77 -1.80 -6.94 -1.16
C ARG A 77 -3.10 -6.27 -0.80
N HIS A 78 -3.91 -6.03 -1.81
CA HIS A 78 -5.20 -5.40 -1.63
C HIS A 78 -6.30 -6.29 -2.19
N VAL A 79 -7.04 -6.90 -1.26
CA VAL A 79 -8.23 -7.68 -1.59
C VAL A 79 -9.42 -6.74 -1.61
N ILE A 80 -9.96 -6.48 -2.79
CA ILE A 80 -11.13 -5.67 -3.00
C ILE A 80 -12.36 -6.55 -2.72
N TYR A 81 -12.95 -6.35 -1.53
CA TYR A 81 -14.23 -6.95 -1.19
C TYR A 81 -15.36 -5.99 -1.58
N HIS A 82 -16.28 -6.44 -2.43
CA HIS A 82 -17.54 -5.76 -2.61
C HIS A 82 -18.67 -6.58 -1.97
N ARG A 83 -19.37 -5.97 -1.00
CA ARG A 83 -20.56 -6.55 -0.35
C ARG A 83 -21.87 -6.33 -1.11
N TYR A 84 -21.80 -5.74 -2.30
CA TYR A 84 -22.98 -5.29 -3.03
C TYR A 84 -22.91 -5.77 -4.48
N ASN A 85 -24.04 -6.26 -4.99
CA ASN A 85 -24.26 -6.68 -6.39
C ASN A 85 -24.15 -5.48 -7.34
N PHE A 86 -22.94 -4.97 -7.55
CA PHE A 86 -22.68 -3.97 -8.57
C PHE A 86 -22.46 -4.64 -9.91
N ASP A 87 -22.89 -3.95 -10.96
CA ASP A 87 -22.39 -4.15 -12.32
C ASP A 87 -20.86 -3.95 -12.34
N GLU A 88 -20.12 -4.86 -12.96
CA GLU A 88 -18.64 -4.94 -12.92
C GLU A 88 -17.99 -3.61 -13.32
N GLY A 89 -18.56 -2.91 -14.31
CA GLY A 89 -18.06 -1.60 -14.76
C GLY A 89 -18.04 -0.52 -13.66
N ARG A 90 -19.06 -0.49 -12.79
CA ARG A 90 -19.13 0.50 -11.69
C ARG A 90 -18.10 0.23 -10.60
N VAL A 91 -17.71 -1.04 -10.41
CA VAL A 91 -16.65 -1.41 -9.46
C VAL A 91 -15.30 -0.92 -9.97
N LEU A 92 -15.02 -1.12 -11.26
CA LEU A 92 -13.79 -0.65 -11.89
C LEU A 92 -13.63 0.88 -11.78
N ASP A 93 -14.68 1.63 -12.09
CA ASP A 93 -14.67 3.11 -11.98
C ASP A 93 -14.43 3.59 -10.54
N LEU A 94 -15.00 2.92 -9.55
CA LEU A 94 -14.81 3.24 -8.14
C LEU A 94 -13.37 2.98 -7.70
N VAL A 95 -12.80 1.84 -8.09
CA VAL A 95 -11.41 1.47 -7.78
C VAL A 95 -10.46 2.44 -8.45
N ALA A 96 -10.65 2.73 -9.74
CA ALA A 96 -9.91 3.73 -10.49
C ALA A 96 -9.95 5.11 -9.81
N THR A 97 -11.12 5.57 -9.38
CA THR A 97 -11.29 6.85 -8.68
C THR A 97 -10.49 6.88 -7.38
N LYS A 98 -10.53 5.81 -6.59
CA LYS A 98 -9.76 5.72 -5.35
C LYS A 98 -8.24 5.70 -5.60
N PHE A 99 -7.77 5.02 -6.65
CA PHE A 99 -6.36 5.06 -7.03
C PHE A 99 -5.91 6.47 -7.40
N ARG A 100 -6.72 7.23 -8.15
CA ARG A 100 -6.43 8.65 -8.45
C ARG A 100 -6.28 9.49 -7.18
N GLN A 101 -7.11 9.23 -6.16
CA GLN A 101 -7.07 9.99 -4.90
C GLN A 101 -5.79 9.75 -4.10
N ILE A 102 -5.16 8.57 -4.20
CA ILE A 102 -3.88 8.30 -3.53
C ILE A 102 -2.76 9.23 -4.03
N LYS A 103 -2.82 9.62 -5.32
CA LYS A 103 -1.75 10.39 -6.00
C LYS A 103 -0.38 9.70 -5.85
N LEU A 104 -0.32 8.40 -6.14
CA LEU A 104 0.88 7.56 -5.99
C LEU A 104 2.12 8.15 -6.67
N ASP A 105 2.00 8.77 -7.84
CA ASP A 105 3.14 9.41 -8.52
C ASP A 105 3.74 10.56 -7.68
N SER A 106 2.88 11.34 -7.01
CA SER A 106 3.32 12.38 -6.07
C SER A 106 4.00 11.75 -4.85
N LEU A 107 3.41 10.69 -4.29
CA LEU A 107 3.95 9.98 -3.14
C LEU A 107 5.35 9.41 -3.45
N LEU A 108 5.49 8.72 -4.59
CA LEU A 108 6.75 8.11 -5.03
C LEU A 108 7.82 9.13 -5.45
N SER A 109 7.44 10.40 -5.60
CA SER A 109 8.37 11.51 -5.85
C SER A 109 8.95 12.10 -4.55
N GLU A 110 8.39 11.75 -3.38
CA GLU A 110 8.87 12.23 -2.09
C GLU A 110 10.27 11.70 -1.77
N GLY A 111 11.06 12.50 -1.04
CA GLY A 111 12.47 12.22 -0.77
C GLY A 111 12.73 10.84 -0.14
N ALA A 112 11.87 10.41 0.78
CA ALA A 112 11.97 9.11 1.45
C ALA A 112 11.83 7.94 0.46
N LEU A 113 10.99 8.07 -0.57
CA LEU A 113 10.69 6.99 -1.53
C LEU A 113 11.47 7.11 -2.84
N ARG A 114 12.35 8.12 -2.96
CA ARG A 114 13.10 8.36 -4.20
C ARG A 114 13.95 7.18 -4.64
N ARG A 115 14.46 6.41 -3.67
CA ARG A 115 15.30 5.21 -3.88
C ARG A 115 14.49 3.91 -3.99
N LEU A 116 13.16 3.99 -4.02
CA LEU A 116 12.33 2.81 -4.19
C LEU A 116 12.63 2.16 -5.55
N GLU A 117 13.05 0.90 -5.52
CA GLU A 117 13.33 0.07 -6.68
C GLU A 117 12.04 -0.55 -7.23
N ARG A 118 11.14 -0.97 -6.33
CA ARG A 118 9.89 -1.63 -6.71
C ARG A 118 8.75 -1.33 -5.74
N LEU A 119 7.60 -0.94 -6.27
CA LEU A 119 6.29 -0.98 -5.66
C LEU A 119 5.46 -2.01 -6.43
N LEU A 120 5.24 -3.17 -5.82
CA LEU A 120 4.36 -4.20 -6.33
C LEU A 120 2.97 -4.02 -5.72
N TRP A 121 1.94 -3.93 -6.56
CA TRP A 121 0.56 -3.85 -6.15
C TRP A 121 -0.23 -5.06 -6.65
N ASN A 122 -0.60 -5.94 -5.72
CA ASN A 122 -1.39 -7.13 -5.99
C ASN A 122 -2.85 -6.81 -5.74
N CYS A 123 -3.58 -6.59 -6.83
CA CYS A 123 -5.02 -6.39 -6.80
C CYS A 123 -5.71 -7.74 -6.99
N SER A 124 -6.49 -8.17 -5.99
CA SER A 124 -7.36 -9.33 -6.13
C SER A 124 -8.80 -8.98 -5.79
N HIS A 125 -9.75 -9.67 -6.42
CA HIS A 125 -11.18 -9.49 -6.16
C HIS A 125 -11.87 -10.82 -5.93
N VAL A 126 -12.70 -10.87 -4.89
CA VAL A 126 -13.51 -12.06 -4.60
C VAL A 126 -14.75 -12.03 -5.49
N GLY A 127 -14.79 -12.91 -6.51
CA GLY A 127 -16.01 -13.18 -7.29
C GLY A 127 -16.15 -12.50 -8.65
N VAL A 128 -15.12 -11.80 -9.16
CA VAL A 128 -15.10 -11.27 -10.53
C VAL A 128 -14.03 -12.02 -11.30
N ARG A 129 -14.41 -12.68 -12.41
CA ARG A 129 -13.52 -13.58 -13.17
C ARG A 129 -12.58 -12.84 -14.13
N GLN A 130 -12.83 -11.56 -14.41
CA GLN A 130 -12.08 -10.79 -15.40
C GLN A 130 -11.74 -9.40 -14.84
N PHE A 131 -10.65 -9.32 -14.09
CA PHE A 131 -9.98 -8.05 -13.77
C PHE A 131 -9.10 -7.54 -14.93
N VAL A 132 -9.24 -8.15 -16.11
CA VAL A 132 -8.49 -7.83 -17.32
C VAL A 132 -8.65 -6.34 -17.63
N ALA A 133 -7.51 -5.64 -17.73
CA ALA A 133 -7.36 -4.20 -18.01
C ALA A 133 -7.42 -3.25 -16.81
N LEU A 134 -7.78 -3.67 -15.58
CA LEU A 134 -7.70 -2.74 -14.44
C LEU A 134 -6.23 -2.31 -14.19
N GLY A 135 -5.28 -3.22 -14.34
CA GLY A 135 -3.86 -2.95 -14.21
C GLY A 135 -3.39 -1.88 -15.19
N ASP A 136 -3.89 -1.88 -16.43
CA ASP A 136 -3.58 -0.83 -17.40
C ASP A 136 -4.17 0.53 -16.99
N HIS A 137 -5.41 0.54 -16.49
CA HIS A 137 -6.04 1.75 -15.97
C HIS A 137 -5.27 2.30 -14.75
N ILE A 138 -4.85 1.45 -13.83
CA ILE A 138 -4.07 1.86 -12.64
C ILE A 138 -2.68 2.36 -13.08
N ARG A 139 -1.97 1.63 -13.97
CA ARG A 139 -0.66 2.05 -14.50
C ARG A 139 -0.74 3.42 -15.17
N ALA A 140 -1.80 3.71 -15.92
CA ALA A 140 -2.01 5.01 -16.54
C ALA A 140 -2.15 6.17 -15.54
N MET A 141 -2.52 5.90 -14.27
CA MET A 141 -2.63 6.91 -13.21
C MET A 141 -1.31 7.21 -12.50
N VAL A 142 -0.28 6.38 -12.72
CA VAL A 142 1.08 6.55 -12.18
C VAL A 142 2.14 6.46 -13.29
N PRO A 143 2.05 7.35 -14.29
CA PRO A 143 2.85 7.25 -15.50
C PRO A 143 4.35 7.36 -15.24
N ASN A 144 4.77 8.13 -14.23
CA ASN A 144 6.20 8.31 -13.97
C ASN A 144 6.82 7.08 -13.32
N ALA A 145 6.17 6.52 -12.30
CA ALA A 145 6.63 5.31 -11.64
C ALA A 145 6.59 4.09 -12.57
N THR A 146 5.58 4.02 -13.45
CA THR A 146 5.47 2.97 -14.47
C THR A 146 6.62 3.05 -15.48
N ARG A 147 6.91 4.23 -16.03
CA ARG A 147 8.01 4.41 -17.00
C ARG A 147 9.39 4.11 -16.41
N ARG A 148 9.58 4.36 -15.12
CA ARG A 148 10.81 4.02 -14.38
C ARG A 148 10.93 2.53 -14.05
N GLY A 149 9.89 1.73 -14.30
CA GLY A 149 9.83 0.32 -13.89
C GLY A 149 9.69 0.11 -12.38
N VAL A 150 9.41 1.17 -11.62
CA VAL A 150 9.26 1.10 -10.16
C VAL A 150 7.90 0.52 -9.81
N PHE A 151 6.83 0.91 -10.52
CA PHE A 151 5.49 0.45 -10.22
C PHE A 151 5.09 -0.76 -11.08
N VAL A 152 4.69 -1.84 -10.41
CA VAL A 152 4.21 -3.09 -11.02
C VAL A 152 2.84 -3.40 -10.44
N VAL A 153 1.89 -3.75 -11.31
CA VAL A 153 0.57 -4.26 -10.89
C VAL A 153 0.50 -5.73 -11.29
N GLU A 154 0.26 -6.60 -10.32
CA GLU A 154 -0.09 -8.00 -10.54
C GLU A 154 -1.60 -8.17 -10.30
N GLU A 155 -2.28 -8.76 -11.27
CA GLU A 155 -3.69 -9.11 -11.19
C GLU A 155 -3.78 -10.58 -10.76
N SER A 156 -4.55 -10.88 -9.71
CA SER A 156 -4.67 -12.23 -9.12
C SER A 156 -6.13 -12.64 -8.94
#